data_AF-A0A0F9CKT8-F1
#
_entry.id   AF-A0A0F9CKT8-F1
#
_cell.length_a   1.000
_cell.length_b   1.000
_cell.length_c   1.000
_cell.angle_alpha   90.00
_cell.angle_beta   90.00
_cell.angle_gamma   90.00
#
_symmetry.space_group_name_H-M   'P 1'
#
loop_
_entity.id
_entity.type
_entity.pdbx_description
1 polymer ?
#
loop_
_entity_poly.entity_id
_entity_poly.type
_entity_poly.pdbx_seq_one_letter_code
_entity_poly.pdbx_strand_id
1 'polypeptide(L)'
;PTLSSLLPPDRAPAPDQQAERNEILEALTKAVISLPQRDRRVLMLYYGQELTMKETAAVLGVTESRISQLHAGALFKLSMKLDGTREVKKAG
;
A
#
# COMPACT_ATOMS: atom_id res chain seq x y z
N PRO A 1 -36.02 26.64 17.27
CA PRO A 1 -34.69 26.04 17.01
C PRO A 1 -34.83 24.67 16.33
N THR A 2 -34.50 24.60 15.04
CA THR A 2 -34.71 23.41 14.22
C THR A 2 -33.66 22.34 14.56
N LEU A 3 -34.10 21.09 14.70
CA LEU A 3 -33.28 19.88 14.98
C LEU A 3 -32.16 19.61 13.97
N SER A 4 -32.12 20.36 12.86
CA SER A 4 -31.09 20.30 11.82
C SER A 4 -29.67 20.63 12.30
N SER A 5 -29.50 21.19 13.50
CA SER A 5 -28.20 21.58 14.08
C SER A 5 -27.52 20.48 14.90
N LEU A 6 -28.22 19.38 15.18
CA LEU A 6 -27.70 18.21 15.90
C LEU A 6 -27.29 17.06 14.98
N LEU A 7 -27.42 17.24 13.65
CA LEU A 7 -26.99 16.25 12.69
C LEU A 7 -25.49 16.45 12.42
N PRO A 8 -24.60 15.52 12.83
CA PRO A 8 -23.22 15.58 12.40
C PRO A 8 -23.17 15.56 10.86
N PRO A 9 -22.24 16.30 10.24
CA PRO A 9 -22.14 16.35 8.78
C PRO A 9 -22.04 14.94 8.20
N ASP A 10 -22.84 14.69 7.17
CA ASP A 10 -22.88 13.45 6.41
C ASP A 10 -21.46 13.14 5.85
N ARG A 11 -20.95 11.94 6.16
CA ARG A 11 -19.84 11.22 5.48
C ARG A 11 -18.37 11.63 5.73
N ALA A 12 -18.00 12.31 6.80
CA ALA A 12 -16.59 12.35 7.19
C ALA A 12 -16.24 11.13 8.07
N PRO A 13 -15.16 10.36 7.77
CA PRO A 13 -14.70 9.31 8.68
C PRO A 13 -14.39 9.93 10.04
N ALA A 14 -14.71 9.21 11.11
CA ALA A 14 -14.50 9.69 12.45
C ALA A 14 -12.99 9.91 12.74
N PRO A 15 -12.61 10.83 13.66
CA PRO A 15 -11.21 11.20 13.87
C PRO A 15 -10.28 10.02 14.18
N ASP A 16 -10.78 9.03 14.92
CA ASP A 16 -10.14 7.75 15.22
C ASP A 16 -9.89 6.91 13.95
N GLN A 17 -10.88 6.80 13.07
CA GLN A 17 -10.76 6.10 11.79
C GLN A 17 -9.74 6.77 10.87
N GLN A 18 -9.70 8.11 10.88
CA GLN A 18 -8.73 8.86 10.10
C GLN A 18 -7.30 8.66 10.64
N ALA A 19 -7.13 8.63 11.97
CA ALA A 19 -5.85 8.33 12.59
C ALA A 19 -5.37 6.91 12.26
N GLU A 20 -6.23 5.89 12.39
CA GLU A 20 -5.91 4.51 12.05
C GLU A 20 -5.49 4.38 10.58
N ARG A 21 -6.23 5.02 9.67
CA ARG A 21 -5.90 5.03 8.25
C ARG A 21 -4.53 5.66 7.99
N ASN A 22 -4.21 6.76 8.66
CA ASN A 22 -2.92 7.43 8.51
C ASN A 22 -1.77 6.55 8.99
N GLU A 23 -1.93 5.84 10.12
CA GLU A 23 -0.94 4.88 10.62
C GLU A 23 -0.68 3.75 9.63
N ILE A 24 -1.74 3.19 9.03
CA ILE A 24 -1.63 2.15 8.01
C ILE A 24 -0.87 2.67 6.79
N LEU A 25 -1.21 3.88 6.33
CA LEU A 25 -0.54 4.51 5.19
C LEU A 25 0.94 4.78 5.48
N GLU A 26 1.29 5.24 6.67
CA GLU A 26 2.68 5.44 7.07
C GLU A 26 3.48 4.13 7.10
N ALA A 27 2.91 3.07 7.69
CA ALA A 27 3.54 1.76 7.75
C ALA A 27 3.77 1.19 6.34
N LEU A 28 2.77 1.26 5.47
CA LEU A 28 2.87 0.85 4.08
C LEU A 28 3.92 1.66 3.32
N THR A 29 3.93 2.98 3.49
CA THR A 29 4.90 3.88 2.85
C THR A 29 6.33 3.51 3.23
N LYS A 30 6.60 3.32 4.53
CA LYS A 30 7.90 2.88 5.03
C LYS A 30 8.27 1.50 4.46
N ALA A 31 7.33 0.57 4.41
CA ALA A 31 7.56 -0.77 3.86
C ALA A 31 7.95 -0.72 2.37
N VAL A 32 7.20 0.02 1.55
CA VAL A 32 7.47 0.20 0.10
C VAL A 32 8.81 0.90 -0.13
N ILE A 33 9.14 1.93 0.67
CA ILE A 33 10.43 2.64 0.57
C ILE A 33 11.61 1.73 0.91
N SER A 34 11.41 0.74 1.78
CA SER A 34 12.45 -0.21 2.14
C SER A 34 12.66 -1.35 1.13
N LEU A 35 11.80 -1.48 0.11
CA LEU A 35 11.98 -2.48 -0.94
C LEU A 35 13.22 -2.15 -1.80
N PRO A 36 13.90 -3.18 -2.33
CA PRO A 36 14.90 -2.99 -3.38
C PRO A 36 14.34 -2.14 -4.52
N GLN A 37 15.19 -1.29 -5.12
CA GLN A 37 14.76 -0.34 -6.16
C GLN A 37 14.03 -1.04 -7.32
N ARG A 38 14.48 -2.23 -7.72
CA ARG A 38 13.86 -2.99 -8.82
C ARG A 38 12.44 -3.45 -8.47
N ASP A 39 12.25 -4.02 -7.29
CA ASP A 39 10.94 -4.49 -6.80
C ASP A 39 9.94 -3.33 -6.71
N ARG A 40 10.38 -2.20 -6.13
CA ARG A 40 9.56 -0.99 -6.03
C ARG A 40 9.16 -0.44 -7.39
N ARG A 41 10.10 -0.46 -8.36
CA ARG A 41 9.84 0.03 -9.71
C ARG A 41 8.81 -0.85 -10.44
N VAL A 42 8.83 -2.17 -10.23
CA VAL A 42 7.79 -3.08 -10.72
C VAL A 42 6.42 -2.72 -10.14
N LEU A 43 6.33 -2.51 -8.82
CA LEU A 43 5.06 -2.12 -8.18
C LEU A 43 4.54 -0.76 -8.66
N MET A 44 5.43 0.24 -8.83
CA MET A 44 5.05 1.57 -9.33
C MET A 44 4.49 1.52 -10.75
N LEU A 45 5.10 0.73 -11.63
CA LEU A 45 4.62 0.57 -13.01
C LEU A 45 3.28 -0.17 -13.03
N TYR A 46 3.15 -1.25 -12.25
CA TYR A 46 1.94 -2.06 -12.24
C TYR A 46 0.74 -1.40 -11.55
N TYR A 47 0.91 -0.89 -10.33
CA TYR A 47 -0.19 -0.30 -9.55
C TYR A 47 -0.31 1.21 -9.73
N GLY A 48 0.82 1.91 -9.90
CA GLY A 48 0.84 3.37 -9.97
C GLY A 48 0.65 3.92 -11.38
N GLN A 49 0.98 3.15 -12.41
CA GLN A 49 0.81 3.52 -13.82
C GLN A 49 -0.10 2.55 -14.57
N GLU A 50 -0.73 1.60 -13.86
CA GLU A 50 -1.70 0.64 -14.40
C GLU A 50 -1.17 -0.20 -15.59
N LEU A 51 0.15 -0.37 -15.68
CA LEU A 51 0.75 -1.18 -16.75
C LEU A 51 0.58 -2.68 -16.47
N THR A 52 0.36 -3.44 -17.53
CA THR A 52 0.38 -4.91 -17.48
C THR A 52 1.80 -5.45 -17.21
N MET A 53 1.90 -6.75 -16.89
CA MET A 53 3.20 -7.42 -16.74
C MET A 53 4.03 -7.36 -18.03
N LYS A 54 3.37 -7.51 -19.18
CA LYS A 54 3.98 -7.40 -20.51
C LYS A 54 4.53 -6.01 -20.79
N GLU A 55 3.76 -4.96 -20.52
CA GLU A 55 4.20 -3.57 -20.71
C GLU A 55 5.32 -3.19 -19.74
N THR A 56 5.19 -3.59 -18.48
CA THR A 56 6.23 -3.41 -17.47
C THR A 56 7.54 -4.10 -17.88
N ALA A 57 7.44 -5.31 -18.44
CA ALA A 57 8.58 -6.07 -18.96
C ALA A 57 9.26 -5.33 -20.13
N ALA A 58 8.47 -4.78 -21.06
CA ALA A 58 8.98 -3.96 -22.16
C ALA A 58 9.68 -2.69 -21.66
N VAL A 59 9.11 -1.98 -20.70
CA VAL A 59 9.70 -0.76 -20.09
C VAL A 59 11.01 -1.06 -19.38
N LEU A 60 11.11 -2.21 -18.68
CA LEU A 60 12.28 -2.58 -17.89
C LEU A 60 13.32 -3.41 -18.66
N GLY A 61 13.06 -3.74 -19.93
CA GLY A 61 13.98 -4.51 -20.78
C GLY A 61 14.23 -5.94 -20.28
N VAL A 62 13.22 -6.59 -19.70
CA VAL A 62 13.30 -7.97 -19.19
C VAL A 62 12.10 -8.80 -19.64
N THR A 63 12.06 -10.09 -19.28
CA THR A 63 10.93 -10.97 -19.63
C THR A 63 9.74 -10.77 -18.68
N GLU A 64 8.54 -11.09 -19.15
CA GLU A 64 7.32 -11.06 -18.34
C GLU A 64 7.41 -11.99 -17.11
N SER A 65 7.97 -13.19 -17.28
CA SER A 65 8.23 -14.13 -16.18
C SER A 65 9.10 -13.50 -15.08
N ARG A 66 10.13 -12.73 -15.47
CA ARG A 66 10.96 -12.01 -14.49
C ARG A 66 10.19 -10.94 -13.74
N ILE A 67 9.29 -10.21 -14.41
CA ILE A 67 8.42 -9.23 -13.73
C ILE A 67 7.48 -9.92 -12.76
N SER A 68 6.84 -11.02 -13.14
CA SER A 68 5.96 -11.80 -12.27
C SER A 68 6.68 -12.25 -10.99
N GLN A 69 7.90 -12.77 -11.11
CA GLN A 69 8.74 -13.15 -9.96
C GLN A 69 9.09 -11.96 -9.06
N LEU A 70 9.49 -10.82 -9.65
CA LEU A 70 9.80 -9.61 -8.89
C LEU A 70 8.57 -9.05 -8.17
N HIS A 71 7.41 -9.07 -8.83
CA HIS A 71 6.13 -8.64 -8.26
C HIS A 71 5.74 -9.51 -7.07
N ALA A 72 5.73 -10.83 -7.24
CA ALA A 72 5.43 -11.77 -6.16
C ALA A 72 6.42 -11.63 -4.98
N GLY A 73 7.71 -11.50 -5.27
CA GLY A 73 8.74 -11.27 -4.24
C GLY A 73 8.57 -9.94 -3.51
N ALA A 74 8.15 -8.88 -4.20
CA ALA A 74 7.85 -7.59 -3.61
C ALA A 74 6.65 -7.69 -2.65
N LEU A 75 5.56 -8.35 -3.07
CA LEU A 75 4.38 -8.56 -2.24
C LEU A 75 4.69 -9.39 -1.00
N PHE A 76 5.49 -10.45 -1.12
CA PHE A 76 5.94 -11.23 0.02
C PHE A 76 6.76 -10.41 1.02
N LYS A 77 7.68 -9.57 0.54
CA LYS A 77 8.46 -8.66 1.43
C LYS A 77 7.57 -7.64 2.13
N LEU A 78 6.54 -7.14 1.44
CA LEU A 78 5.57 -6.22 2.04
C LEU A 78 4.74 -6.92 3.12
N SER A 79 4.27 -8.15 2.87
CA SER A 79 3.50 -8.89 3.88
C SER A 79 4.31 -9.12 5.15
N MET A 80 5.58 -9.56 5.03
CA MET A 80 6.44 -9.76 6.20
C MET A 80 6.66 -8.48 7.02
N LYS A 81 6.78 -7.33 6.36
CA LYS A 81 6.97 -6.03 7.03
C LYS A 81 5.70 -5.54 7.74
N LEU A 82 4.55 -5.78 7.13
CA LEU A 82 3.26 -5.34 7.67
C LEU A 82 2.70 -6.28 8.73
N ASP A 83 2.97 -7.59 8.63
CA ASP A 83 2.58 -8.57 9.66
C ASP A 83 3.35 -8.33 10.97
N GLY A 84 4.65 -7.97 10.90
CA GLY A 84 5.39 -7.52 12.07
C GLY A 84 4.83 -6.26 12.73
N THR A 85 4.05 -5.44 11.99
CA THR A 85 3.38 -4.25 12.54
C THR A 85 2.08 -4.60 13.28
N ARG A 86 1.46 -5.75 12.97
CA ARG A 86 0.24 -6.24 13.64
C ARG A 86 0.51 -6.85 15.01
N GLU A 87 1.68 -7.46 15.23
CA GLU A 87 2.00 -8.08 16.53
C GLU A 87 2.32 -7.05 17.61
N VAL A 88 2.92 -5.91 17.26
CA VAL A 88 3.21 -4.82 18.21
C VAL A 88 1.93 -4.20 18.80
N LYS A 89 0.81 -4.20 18.06
CA LYS A 89 -0.50 -3.72 18.54
C LYS A 89 -1.22 -4.68 19.52
N LYS A 90 -0.77 -5.93 19.68
CA LYS A 90 -1.36 -6.88 20.65
C LYS A 90 -0.67 -6.89 22.02
N ALA A 91 0.50 -6.26 22.13
CA ALA A 91 1.35 -6.32 23.32
C ALA A 91 1.36 -5.03 24.16
N GLY A 92 0.51 -4.05 23.84
CA GLY A 92 0.32 -2.81 24.61
C GLY A 92 -1.15 -2.49 24.76
#